data_AF-A0A1B1TLQ4-F1
#
_entry.id   AF-A0A1B1TLQ4-F1
#
_cell.length_a   1.000
_cell.length_b   1.000
_cell.length_c   1.000
_cell.angle_alpha   90.00
_cell.angle_beta   90.00
_cell.angle_gamma   90.00
#
_symmetry.space_group_name_H-M   'P 1'
#
loop_
_entity.id
_entity.type
_entity.pdbx_description
1 polymer ?
#
loop_
_entity_poly.entity_id
_entity_poly.type
_entity_poly.pdbx_seq_one_letter_code
_entity_poly.pdbx_strand_id
1 'polypeptide(L)'
;MQKVLFLFGELNDDDIDWLITAGKIAKIPPQTVLIQENQPLENFYILLDGSVSVSIDLMGVTKEIAVLQSGEVFGELSFIDHQLPSASVKTCGECLLLAVSQEEISNRLSQDVGFSARFNRAIATFLASRLRNTVRHLGEDKDFVFNQSRANEAVPSVIQENFSVATTRFDWLLRRVQSQTAPENPV
;
A
#
# COMPACT_ATOMS: atom_id res chain seq x y z
N MET A 1 3.10 -7.04 4.89
CA MET A 1 4.44 -6.72 4.38
C MET A 1 4.34 -5.28 3.92
N GLN A 2 4.98 -4.33 4.62
CA GLN A 2 4.74 -2.90 4.36
C GLN A 2 5.10 -2.50 2.92
N LYS A 3 4.09 -2.48 2.04
CA LYS A 3 4.25 -2.15 0.61
C LYS A 3 4.82 -0.75 0.40
N VAL A 4 4.57 0.16 1.33
CA VAL A 4 5.10 1.53 1.29
C VAL A 4 6.63 1.54 1.24
N LEU A 5 7.31 0.53 1.80
CA LEU A 5 8.78 0.46 1.77
C LEU A 5 9.31 0.23 0.34
N PHE A 6 8.57 -0.52 -0.47
CA PHE A 6 8.91 -0.71 -1.88
C PHE A 6 8.58 0.54 -2.69
N LEU A 7 7.51 1.25 -2.34
CA LEU A 7 7.15 2.49 -3.02
C LEU A 7 8.15 3.60 -2.72
N PHE A 8 8.37 3.92 -1.44
CA PHE A 8 9.21 5.04 -1.02
C PHE A 8 10.71 4.73 -1.11
N GLY A 9 11.08 3.46 -1.25
CA GLY A 9 12.46 3.07 -1.57
C GLY A 9 12.83 3.39 -3.00
N GLU A 10 11.86 3.41 -3.92
CA GLU A 10 12.11 3.66 -5.34
C GLU A 10 11.83 5.11 -5.75
N LEU A 11 10.82 5.75 -5.16
CA LEU A 11 10.50 7.17 -5.39
C LEU A 11 11.61 8.08 -4.85
N ASN A 12 11.76 9.29 -5.40
CA ASN A 12 12.64 10.31 -4.83
C ASN A 12 11.86 11.26 -3.90
N ASP A 13 12.54 12.25 -3.31
CA ASP A 13 11.91 13.16 -2.35
C ASP A 13 10.85 14.05 -3.03
N ASP A 14 11.13 14.54 -4.26
CA ASP A 14 10.18 15.33 -5.06
C ASP A 14 8.89 14.55 -5.37
N ASP A 15 9.00 13.25 -5.65
CA ASP A 15 7.86 12.37 -5.91
C ASP A 15 6.98 12.21 -4.67
N ILE A 16 7.60 12.11 -3.49
CA ILE A 16 6.90 11.97 -2.22
C ILE A 16 6.23 13.29 -1.84
N ASP A 17 6.92 14.42 -2.03
CA ASP A 17 6.34 15.75 -1.87
C ASP A 17 5.15 15.97 -2.79
N TRP A 18 5.25 15.52 -4.05
CA TRP A 18 4.17 15.55 -4.99
C TRP A 18 2.98 14.67 -4.54
N LEU A 19 3.22 13.43 -4.10
CA LEU A 19 2.16 12.55 -3.59
C LEU A 19 1.41 13.15 -2.39
N ILE A 20 2.12 13.81 -1.47
CA ILE A 20 1.52 14.50 -0.31
C ILE A 20 0.68 15.69 -0.78
N THR A 21 1.14 16.42 -1.80
CA THR A 21 0.48 17.63 -2.30
C THR A 21 -0.74 17.33 -3.16
N ALA A 22 -0.66 16.31 -4.01
CA ALA A 22 -1.77 15.83 -4.85
C ALA A 22 -2.79 15.04 -4.03
N GLY A 23 -2.33 14.27 -3.04
CA GLY A 23 -3.20 13.48 -2.19
C GLY A 23 -3.90 14.28 -1.10
N LYS A 24 -5.01 13.72 -0.62
CA LYS A 24 -5.73 14.17 0.56
C LYS A 24 -5.39 13.28 1.75
N ILE A 25 -4.89 13.90 2.80
CA ILE A 25 -4.72 13.22 4.08
C ILE A 25 -6.00 13.33 4.90
N ALA A 26 -6.53 12.21 5.38
CA ALA A 26 -7.76 12.19 6.14
C ALA A 26 -7.75 11.14 7.25
N LYS A 27 -8.34 11.50 8.39
CA LYS A 27 -8.76 10.54 9.42
C LYS A 27 -10.10 9.95 9.01
N ILE A 28 -10.16 8.63 8.96
CA ILE A 28 -11.33 7.87 8.55
C ILE A 28 -11.85 7.09 9.76
N PRO A 29 -13.16 7.19 10.09
CA PRO A 29 -13.71 6.49 11.24
C PRO A 29 -13.75 4.97 11.01
N PRO A 30 -13.88 4.17 12.08
CA PRO A 30 -14.08 2.73 11.99
C PRO A 30 -15.27 2.33 11.10
N GLN A 31 -15.23 1.13 10.53
CA GLN A 31 -16.29 0.53 9.71
C GLN A 31 -16.64 1.31 8.43
N THR A 32 -15.74 2.17 7.95
CA THR A 32 -15.89 2.90 6.68
C THR A 32 -15.38 2.06 5.52
N VAL A 33 -16.22 1.87 4.50
CA VAL A 33 -15.83 1.19 3.26
C VAL A 33 -15.04 2.15 2.39
N LEU A 34 -13.80 1.78 2.06
CA LEU A 34 -12.87 2.56 1.24
C LEU A 34 -12.84 2.08 -0.21
N ILE A 35 -12.98 0.76 -0.37
CA ILE A 35 -13.07 0.07 -1.66
C ILE A 35 -14.21 -0.92 -1.55
N GLN A 36 -15.09 -0.93 -2.54
CA GLN A 36 -16.15 -1.92 -2.66
C GLN A 36 -15.80 -2.86 -3.82
N GLU A 37 -15.92 -4.17 -3.57
CA GLU A 37 -15.71 -5.18 -4.60
C GLU A 37 -16.67 -4.94 -5.78
N ASN A 38 -16.15 -5.11 -7.01
CA ASN A 38 -16.91 -4.96 -8.25
C ASN A 38 -17.52 -3.55 -8.46
N GLN A 39 -16.96 -2.52 -7.82
CA GLN A 39 -17.37 -1.12 -8.00
C GLN A 39 -16.20 -0.26 -8.48
N PRO A 40 -16.44 0.82 -9.26
CA PRO A 40 -15.39 1.74 -9.67
C PRO A 40 -14.59 2.28 -8.49
N LEU A 41 -13.28 2.40 -8.68
CA LEU A 41 -12.36 2.92 -7.69
C LEU A 41 -11.68 4.18 -8.22
N GLU A 42 -11.83 5.28 -7.49
CA GLU A 42 -11.28 6.58 -7.90
C GLU A 42 -9.89 6.85 -7.32
N ASN A 43 -9.58 6.24 -6.19
CA ASN A 43 -8.40 6.59 -5.39
C ASN A 43 -7.45 5.41 -5.21
N PHE A 44 -6.17 5.76 -5.12
CA PHE A 44 -5.09 4.95 -4.61
C PHE A 44 -4.83 5.35 -3.15
N TYR A 45 -4.65 4.38 -2.27
CA TYR A 45 -4.54 4.65 -0.84
C TYR A 45 -3.22 4.15 -0.24
N ILE A 46 -2.65 4.97 0.64
CA ILE A 46 -1.56 4.60 1.54
C ILE A 46 -2.07 4.67 2.98
N LEU A 47 -2.01 3.54 3.70
CA LEU A 47 -2.37 3.47 5.12
C LEU A 47 -1.23 4.04 5.97
N LEU A 48 -1.42 5.23 6.50
CA LEU A 48 -0.43 5.92 7.33
C LEU A 48 -0.48 5.41 8.78
N ASP A 49 -1.69 5.23 9.32
CA ASP A 49 -1.90 4.70 10.67
C ASP A 49 -3.24 3.93 10.76
N GLY A 50 -3.31 2.95 11.66
CA GLY A 50 -4.48 2.09 11.85
C GLY A 50 -4.45 0.77 11.06
N SER A 51 -5.62 0.18 10.85
CA SER A 51 -5.79 -1.10 10.16
C SER A 51 -7.08 -1.20 9.35
N VAL A 52 -7.03 -1.93 8.23
CA VAL A 52 -8.17 -2.17 7.34
C VAL A 52 -8.34 -3.66 7.05
N SER A 53 -9.58 -4.13 7.03
CA SER A 53 -9.94 -5.50 6.64
C SER A 53 -10.14 -5.57 5.14
N VAL A 54 -9.66 -6.65 4.51
CA VAL A 54 -9.92 -6.99 3.11
C VAL A 54 -10.83 -8.20 3.07
N SER A 55 -11.94 -8.10 2.34
CA SER A 55 -12.94 -9.15 2.27
C SER A 55 -13.45 -9.35 0.85
N ILE A 56 -13.83 -10.57 0.51
CA ILE A 56 -14.49 -10.93 -0.75
C ILE A 56 -15.89 -11.47 -0.48
N ASP A 57 -16.81 -11.24 -1.40
CA ASP A 57 -18.13 -11.89 -1.39
C ASP A 57 -18.05 -13.26 -2.09
N LEU A 58 -18.42 -14.31 -1.36
CA LEU A 58 -18.53 -15.66 -1.89
C LEU A 58 -19.99 -16.10 -1.80
N MET A 59 -20.74 -15.89 -2.89
CA MET A 59 -22.16 -16.27 -3.00
C MET A 59 -23.03 -15.66 -1.89
N GLY A 60 -22.83 -14.37 -1.59
CA GLY A 60 -23.55 -13.65 -0.55
C GLY A 60 -22.99 -13.83 0.87
N VAL A 61 -21.89 -14.57 1.01
CA VAL A 61 -21.16 -14.67 2.27
C VAL A 61 -19.88 -13.85 2.18
N THR A 62 -19.83 -12.74 2.90
CA THR A 62 -18.61 -11.95 3.04
C THR A 62 -17.57 -12.70 3.86
N LYS A 63 -16.42 -12.99 3.25
CA LYS A 63 -15.28 -13.64 3.89
C LYS A 63 -14.11 -12.68 3.98
N GLU A 64 -13.65 -12.41 5.21
CA GLU A 64 -12.38 -11.70 5.42
C GLU A 64 -11.21 -12.59 4.98
N ILE A 65 -10.31 -12.04 4.17
CA ILE A 65 -9.15 -12.75 3.62
C ILE A 65 -7.82 -12.20 4.13
N ALA A 66 -7.80 -10.95 4.61
CA ALA A 66 -6.61 -10.33 5.19
C ALA A 66 -6.97 -9.11 6.04
N VAL A 67 -6.09 -8.75 6.96
CA VAL A 67 -6.09 -7.44 7.62
C VAL A 67 -4.76 -6.75 7.32
N LEU A 68 -4.83 -5.54 6.75
CA LEU A 68 -3.69 -4.71 6.41
C LEU A 68 -3.42 -3.72 7.55
N GLN A 69 -2.13 -3.43 7.78
CA GLN A 69 -1.64 -2.55 8.85
C GLN A 69 -0.96 -1.32 8.25
N SER A 70 -0.59 -0.34 9.08
CA SER A 70 0.21 0.82 8.66
C SER A 70 1.41 0.46 7.77
N GLY A 71 1.58 1.26 6.71
CA GLY A 71 2.57 1.06 5.66
C GLY A 71 2.09 0.16 4.51
N GLU A 72 0.83 -0.27 4.51
CA GLU A 72 0.22 -0.97 3.39
C GLU A 72 -0.35 0.00 2.35
N VAL A 73 -0.35 -0.44 1.10
CA VAL A 73 -0.89 0.27 -0.07
C VAL A 73 -2.01 -0.57 -0.64
N PHE A 74 -3.14 0.04 -0.98
CA PHE A 74 -4.29 -0.66 -1.56
C PHE A 74 -5.02 0.18 -2.62
N GLY A 75 -5.73 -0.51 -3.51
CA GLY A 75 -6.28 0.09 -4.74
C GLY A 75 -5.27 0.11 -5.90
N GLU A 76 -4.10 -0.49 -5.70
CA GLU A 76 -3.01 -0.54 -6.65
C GLU A 76 -3.31 -1.41 -7.86
N LEU A 77 -4.05 -2.51 -7.66
CA LEU A 77 -4.33 -3.46 -8.73
C LEU A 77 -5.25 -2.86 -9.78
N SER A 78 -6.40 -2.33 -9.35
CA SER A 78 -7.37 -1.66 -10.22
C SER A 78 -6.78 -0.47 -10.95
N PHE A 79 -5.82 0.23 -10.35
CA PHE A 79 -5.10 1.31 -11.02
C PHE A 79 -4.24 0.80 -12.19
N ILE A 80 -3.58 -0.36 -12.03
CA ILE A 80 -2.59 -0.88 -12.96
C ILE A 80 -3.19 -1.66 -14.13
N ASP A 81 -4.19 -2.49 -13.85
CA ASP A 81 -4.83 -3.34 -14.88
C ASP A 81 -6.17 -2.77 -15.38
N HIS A 82 -6.60 -1.64 -14.83
CA HIS A 82 -7.87 -0.97 -15.13
C HIS A 82 -9.11 -1.86 -14.91
N GLN A 83 -9.01 -2.87 -14.03
CA GLN A 83 -10.12 -3.73 -13.64
C GLN A 83 -10.80 -3.25 -12.37
N LEU A 84 -12.05 -3.66 -12.20
CA LEU A 84 -12.78 -3.42 -10.95
C LEU A 84 -12.08 -4.13 -9.77
N PRO A 85 -12.15 -3.58 -8.55
CA PRO A 85 -11.55 -4.19 -7.37
C PRO A 85 -12.10 -5.59 -7.14
N SER A 86 -11.18 -6.53 -6.92
CA SER A 86 -11.49 -7.94 -6.64
C SER A 86 -11.80 -8.22 -5.17
N ALA A 87 -11.72 -7.20 -4.31
CA ALA A 87 -12.07 -7.30 -2.90
C ALA A 87 -12.54 -5.95 -2.37
N SER A 88 -13.35 -5.99 -1.31
CA SER A 88 -13.72 -4.82 -0.53
C SER A 88 -12.67 -4.54 0.53
N VAL A 89 -12.47 -3.26 0.86
CA VAL A 89 -11.58 -2.79 1.92
C VAL A 89 -12.35 -1.88 2.87
N LYS A 90 -12.30 -2.19 4.16
CA LYS A 90 -13.03 -1.45 5.21
C LYS A 90 -12.13 -1.16 6.40
N THR A 91 -12.27 0.01 7.03
CA THR A 91 -11.52 0.34 8.25
C THR A 91 -11.95 -0.53 9.43
N CYS A 92 -10.98 -1.09 10.15
CA CYS A 92 -11.22 -1.85 11.38
C CYS A 92 -11.41 -0.91 12.59
N GLY A 93 -10.64 0.17 12.62
CA GLY A 93 -10.66 1.24 13.63
C GLY A 93 -10.50 2.61 12.99
N GLU A 94 -10.21 3.65 13.78
CA GLU A 94 -9.81 4.94 13.21
C GLU A 94 -8.52 4.75 12.41
N CYS A 95 -8.49 5.24 11.18
CA CYS A 95 -7.35 5.12 10.28
C CYS A 95 -6.93 6.50 9.78
N LEU A 96 -5.63 6.70 9.58
CA LEU A 96 -5.08 7.84 8.87
C LEU A 96 -4.64 7.38 7.48
N LEU A 97 -5.18 7.98 6.44
CA LEU A 97 -4.90 7.62 5.05
C LEU A 97 -4.36 8.82 4.27
N LEU A 98 -3.46 8.54 3.32
CA LEU A 98 -3.23 9.39 2.16
C LEU A 98 -3.99 8.80 0.97
N ALA A 99 -4.99 9.52 0.47
CA ALA A 99 -5.76 9.15 -0.72
C ALA A 99 -5.34 10.03 -1.89
N VAL A 100 -4.85 9.43 -2.98
CA VAL A 100 -4.44 10.15 -4.20
C VAL A 100 -5.36 9.68 -5.32
N SER A 101 -5.90 10.60 -6.12
CA SER A 101 -6.77 10.19 -7.23
C SER A 101 -5.97 9.42 -8.28
N GLN A 102 -6.57 8.41 -8.88
CA GLN A 102 -5.96 7.66 -9.97
C GLN A 102 -5.71 8.56 -11.19
N GLU A 103 -6.54 9.58 -11.40
CA GLU A 103 -6.36 10.58 -12.45
C GLU A 103 -5.08 11.39 -12.24
N GLU A 104 -4.82 11.90 -11.04
CA GLU A 104 -3.59 12.65 -10.74
C GLU A 104 -2.33 11.80 -10.92
N ILE A 105 -2.36 10.54 -10.48
CA ILE A 105 -1.25 9.60 -10.69
C ILE A 105 -1.06 9.39 -12.19
N SER A 106 -2.13 9.11 -12.94
CA SER A 106 -2.06 8.92 -14.41
C SER A 106 -1.47 10.15 -15.11
N ASN A 107 -1.94 11.34 -14.76
CA ASN A 107 -1.42 12.60 -15.28
C ASN A 107 0.07 12.75 -14.99
N ARG A 108 0.51 12.49 -13.75
CA ARG A 108 1.92 12.56 -13.38
C ARG A 108 2.78 11.53 -14.13
N LEU A 109 2.29 10.30 -14.28
CA LEU A 109 2.98 9.25 -15.06
C LEU A 109 3.19 9.65 -16.52
N SER A 110 2.25 10.40 -17.11
CA SER A 110 2.34 10.86 -18.49
C SER A 110 3.28 12.06 -18.68
N GLN A 111 3.43 12.90 -17.65
CA GLN A 111 4.19 14.16 -17.72
C GLN A 111 5.65 13.99 -17.26
N ASP A 112 5.92 13.07 -16.33
CA ASP A 112 7.23 12.85 -15.75
C ASP A 112 7.70 11.40 -15.96
N VAL A 113 8.58 11.23 -16.95
CA VAL A 113 9.20 9.93 -17.27
C VAL A 113 10.01 9.37 -16.10
N GLY A 114 10.62 10.23 -15.30
CA GLY A 114 11.39 9.84 -14.12
C GLY A 114 10.51 9.27 -13.03
N PHE A 115 9.42 9.97 -12.69
CA PHE A 115 8.39 9.48 -11.78
C PHE A 115 7.80 8.17 -12.29
N SER A 116 7.45 8.11 -13.57
CA SER A 116 6.89 6.91 -14.20
C SER A 116 7.80 5.69 -14.08
N ALA A 117 9.10 5.85 -14.35
CA ALA A 117 10.06 4.76 -14.22
C ALA A 117 10.19 4.26 -12.77
N ARG A 118 10.25 5.17 -11.78
CA ARG A 118 10.37 4.83 -10.36
C ARG A 118 9.09 4.19 -9.82
N PHE A 119 7.93 4.78 -10.12
CA PHE A 119 6.63 4.26 -9.72
C PHE A 119 6.39 2.86 -10.28
N ASN A 120 6.55 2.66 -11.60
CA ASN A 120 6.35 1.34 -12.22
C ASN A 120 7.34 0.30 -11.69
N ARG A 121 8.59 0.69 -11.41
CA ARG A 121 9.59 -0.19 -10.77
C ARG A 121 9.16 -0.60 -9.36
N ALA A 122 8.61 0.32 -8.57
CA ALA A 122 8.06 0.00 -7.26
C ALA A 122 6.92 -1.02 -7.35
N ILE A 123 5.94 -0.78 -8.24
CA ILE A 123 4.80 -1.67 -8.47
C ILE A 123 5.28 -3.07 -8.86
N ALA A 124 6.13 -3.16 -9.87
CA ALA A 124 6.66 -4.42 -10.36
C ALA A 124 7.41 -5.19 -9.26
N THR A 125 8.18 -4.50 -8.42
CA THR A 125 9.00 -5.11 -7.38
C THR A 125 8.14 -5.71 -6.27
N PHE A 126 7.14 -5.00 -5.74
CA PHE A 126 6.29 -5.57 -4.71
C PHE A 126 5.33 -6.64 -5.27
N LEU A 127 4.83 -6.50 -6.50
CA LEU A 127 4.01 -7.55 -7.13
C LEU A 127 4.81 -8.84 -7.35
N ALA A 128 6.07 -8.73 -7.77
CA ALA A 128 6.97 -9.87 -7.87
C ALA A 128 7.23 -10.52 -6.50
N SER A 129 7.42 -9.71 -5.44
CA SER A 129 7.57 -10.21 -4.08
C SER A 129 6.31 -10.93 -3.60
N ARG A 130 5.13 -10.35 -3.84
CA ARG A 130 3.83 -10.96 -3.52
C ARG A 130 3.64 -12.27 -4.26
N LEU A 131 3.93 -12.33 -5.56
CA LEU A 131 3.81 -13.55 -6.36
C LEU A 131 4.71 -14.66 -5.82
N ARG A 132 5.98 -14.36 -5.50
CA ARG A 132 6.90 -15.34 -4.88
C ARG A 132 6.36 -15.87 -3.56
N ASN A 133 5.79 -15.00 -2.73
CA ASN A 133 5.19 -15.40 -1.47
C ASN A 133 3.97 -16.29 -1.70
N THR A 134 3.05 -15.92 -2.61
CA THR A 134 1.90 -16.76 -2.96
C THR A 134 2.33 -18.13 -3.47
N VAL A 135 3.31 -18.20 -4.36
CA VAL A 135 3.82 -19.47 -4.92
C VAL A 135 4.44 -20.35 -3.83
N ARG A 136 5.15 -19.78 -2.84
CA ARG A 136 5.67 -20.53 -1.69
C ARG A 136 4.55 -21.16 -0.87
N HIS A 137 3.52 -20.39 -0.54
CA HIS A 137 2.38 -20.91 0.24
C HIS A 137 1.62 -22.01 -0.52
N LEU A 138 1.51 -21.92 -1.85
CA LEU A 138 0.92 -22.98 -2.68
C LEU A 138 1.81 -24.24 -2.76
N GLY A 139 3.12 -24.10 -2.57
CA GLY A 139 4.07 -25.23 -2.56
C GLY A 139 4.12 -25.96 -1.20
N GLU A 140 3.81 -25.25 -0.11
CA GLU A 140 3.77 -25.82 1.25
C GLU A 140 2.51 -26.66 1.52
N ASP A 141 1.47 -26.52 0.70
CA ASP A 141 0.19 -27.26 0.83
C ASP A 141 0.19 -28.65 0.15
N LYS A 142 1.38 -29.23 -0.11
CA LYS A 142 1.56 -30.62 -0.56
C LYS A 142 2.28 -31.47 0.49
N ASP A 143 1.47 -31.95 1.45
CA ASP A 143 1.65 -33.08 2.37
C ASP A 143 2.71 -33.07 3.50
N PHE A 144 2.22 -33.41 4.70
CA PHE A 144 2.85 -34.12 5.83
C PHE A 144 4.33 -34.57 5.67
N VAL A 145 5.16 -34.15 6.64
CA VAL A 145 6.54 -34.62 7.01
C VAL A 145 7.73 -34.15 6.14
N PHE A 146 8.53 -33.17 6.61
CA PHE A 146 9.86 -33.42 7.21
C PHE A 146 10.52 -32.15 7.75
N ASN A 147 11.26 -32.36 8.83
CA ASN A 147 12.11 -31.44 9.58
C ASN A 147 13.15 -30.68 8.74
N GLN A 148 13.52 -29.50 9.29
CA GLN A 148 14.80 -28.79 9.14
C GLN A 148 15.15 -28.21 7.76
N SER A 149 15.03 -26.88 7.63
CA SER A 149 16.10 -25.95 8.01
C SER A 149 15.72 -24.53 7.62
N ARG A 150 15.78 -23.62 8.58
CA ARG A 150 15.82 -22.18 8.34
C ARG A 150 16.88 -21.88 7.27
N ALA A 151 16.46 -21.30 6.16
CA ALA A 151 17.35 -20.51 5.32
C ALA A 151 16.93 -19.05 5.49
N ASN A 152 17.78 -18.30 6.22
CA ASN A 152 17.87 -16.86 6.08
C ASN A 152 18.11 -16.57 4.59
N GLU A 153 17.07 -16.23 3.84
CA GLU A 153 17.27 -15.51 2.59
C GLU A 153 17.71 -14.10 2.98
N ALA A 154 19.02 -13.87 2.91
CA ALA A 154 19.55 -12.52 3.02
C ALA A 154 18.88 -11.68 1.93
N VAL A 155 18.06 -10.71 2.36
CA VAL A 155 17.56 -9.65 1.49
C VAL A 155 18.79 -9.04 0.80
N PRO A 156 18.90 -9.05 -0.54
CA PRO A 156 20.04 -8.48 -1.25
C PRO A 156 20.38 -7.09 -0.70
N SER A 157 21.66 -6.77 -0.52
CA SER A 157 22.11 -5.52 0.14
C SER A 157 21.47 -4.25 -0.45
N VAL A 158 21.25 -4.23 -1.76
CA VAL A 158 20.57 -3.13 -2.47
C VAL A 158 19.12 -2.91 -1.97
N ILE A 159 18.41 -3.99 -1.65
CA ILE A 159 17.05 -3.92 -1.10
C ILE A 159 17.09 -3.47 0.37
N GLN A 160 18.17 -3.79 1.11
CA GLN A 160 18.34 -3.33 2.50
C GLN A 160 18.58 -1.81 2.57
N GLU A 161 19.41 -1.25 1.69
CA GLU A 161 19.64 0.20 1.60
C GLU A 161 18.36 0.94 1.22
N ASN A 162 17.63 0.46 0.22
CA ASN A 162 16.36 1.06 -0.20
C ASN A 162 15.31 1.04 0.93
N PHE A 163 15.27 0.00 1.77
CA PHE A 163 14.36 -0.06 2.91
C PHE A 163 14.72 0.91 4.03
N SER A 164 16.02 1.14 4.30
CA SER A 164 16.43 2.14 5.29
C SER A 164 15.99 3.55 4.87
N VAL A 165 16.18 3.88 3.59
CA VAL A 165 15.75 5.17 3.02
C VAL A 165 14.22 5.28 3.02
N ALA A 166 13.52 4.21 2.61
CA ALA A 166 12.06 4.18 2.61
C ALA A 166 11.45 4.36 4.00
N THR A 167 12.04 3.73 5.03
CA THR A 167 11.61 3.86 6.42
C THR A 167 11.76 5.31 6.88
N THR A 168 12.91 5.92 6.61
CA THR A 168 13.18 7.33 6.96
C THR A 168 12.17 8.28 6.31
N ARG A 169 11.85 8.03 5.03
CA ARG A 169 10.86 8.82 4.28
C ARG A 169 9.45 8.63 4.79
N PHE A 170 9.07 7.41 5.15
CA PHE A 170 7.76 7.13 5.72
C PHE A 170 7.60 7.81 7.09
N ASP A 171 8.61 7.69 7.97
CA ASP A 171 8.63 8.38 9.27
C ASP A 171 8.58 9.91 9.11
N TRP A 172 9.32 10.45 8.14
CA TRP A 172 9.29 11.88 7.83
C TRP A 172 7.90 12.32 7.36
N LEU A 173 7.26 11.54 6.48
CA LEU A 173 5.89 11.81 6.02
C LEU A 173 4.93 11.80 7.21
N LEU A 174 5.00 10.80 8.09
CA LEU A 174 4.14 10.71 9.29
C LEU A 174 4.28 11.95 10.18
N ARG A 175 5.51 12.43 10.43
CA ARG A 175 5.77 13.64 11.23
C ARG A 175 5.17 14.89 10.57
N ARG A 176 5.30 15.02 9.25
CA ARG A 176 4.73 16.15 8.49
C ARG A 176 3.21 16.14 8.49
N VAL A 177 2.58 14.97 8.43
CA VAL A 177 1.13 14.84 8.55
C VAL A 177 0.65 15.23 9.95
N GLN A 178 1.38 14.81 11.00
CA GLN A 178 1.05 15.15 12.38
C GLN A 178 1.13 16.67 12.64
N SER A 179 2.08 17.39 12.02
CA SER A 179 2.15 18.85 12.15
C SER A 179 1.03 19.58 11.42
N GLN A 180 0.44 19.01 10.36
CA GLN A 180 -0.69 19.58 9.62
C GLN A 180 -2.06 19.28 10.26
N THR A 181 -2.15 18.25 11.11
CA THR A 181 -3.39 17.81 11.77
C THR A 181 -3.51 18.28 13.22
N ALA A 182 -2.52 19.01 13.74
CA ALA A 182 -2.60 19.67 15.04
C ALA A 182 -3.59 20.85 14.98
N PRO A 183 -4.58 20.93 15.89
CA PRO A 183 -5.51 22.05 15.89
C PRO A 183 -4.77 23.35 16.25
N GLU A 184 -5.02 24.41 15.48
CA GLU A 184 -4.74 25.78 15.91
C GLU A 184 -5.40 25.98 17.28
N ASN A 185 -4.59 26.23 18.30
CA ASN A 185 -5.04 26.61 19.64
C ASN A 185 -5.94 27.86 19.50
N PRO A 186 -7.21 27.85 19.96
CA PRO A 186 -7.96 29.08 20.08
C PRO A 186 -7.36 29.87 21.26
N VAL A 187 -6.85 31.06 20.94
CA VAL A 187 -6.51 32.12 21.91
C VAL A 187 -7.79 32.68 22.52
#